data_AF-A6FYL5-F1
#
_entry.id   AF-A6FYL5-F1
#
_cell.length_a   1.000
_cell.length_b   1.000
_cell.length_c   1.000
_cell.angle_alpha   90.00
_cell.angle_beta   90.00
_cell.angle_gamma   90.00
#
_symmetry.space_group_name_H-M   'P 1'
#
loop_
_entity.id
_entity.type
_entity.pdbx_description
1 polymer ?
#
loop_
_entity_poly.entity_id
_entity_poly.type
_entity_poly.pdbx_seq_one_letter_code
_entity_poly.pdbx_strand_id
1 'polypeptide(L)'
;MFDFENFHIRDGGSWVAMVGLVLSSSLVAFVFQTMDFVGDASEDPFEAGMNDVPMNALCRTIEIDLRQMLGETELPPGEQPVGDVLY
;
A
#
# COMPACT_ATOMS: atom_id res chain seq x y z
N MET A 1 32.33 22.09 -5.18
CA MET A 1 32.83 20.71 -5.04
C MET A 1 32.72 20.39 -3.57
N PHE A 2 31.98 19.36 -3.17
CA PHE A 2 31.79 19.04 -1.75
C PHE A 2 33.15 18.65 -1.14
N ASP A 3 33.69 19.51 -0.26
CA ASP A 3 35.03 19.37 0.30
C ASP A 3 35.04 18.37 1.47
N PHE A 4 35.55 17.17 1.21
CA PHE A 4 35.71 16.08 2.20
C PHE A 4 36.95 16.24 3.09
N GLU A 5 37.81 17.23 2.83
CA GLU A 5 39.12 17.39 3.48
C GLU A 5 39.04 18.03 4.89
N ASN A 6 37.92 18.66 5.24
CA ASN A 6 37.73 19.34 6.54
C ASN A 6 36.97 18.51 7.59
N PHE A 7 36.75 17.21 7.40
CA PHE A 7 36.28 16.31 8.46
C PHE A 7 37.43 15.93 9.42
N HIS A 8 38.22 16.91 9.85
CA HIS A 8 39.24 16.71 10.86
C HIS A 8 38.60 16.94 12.24
N ILE A 9 38.55 15.86 13.02
CA ILE A 9 38.22 15.68 14.45
C ILE A 9 38.48 16.92 15.35
N ARG A 10 37.76 18.01 15.14
CA ARG A 10 37.68 19.17 16.04
C ARG A 10 36.24 19.64 16.07
N ASP A 11 35.73 19.75 17.29
CA ASP A 11 34.52 20.46 17.69
C ASP A 11 33.20 19.78 17.30
N GLY A 12 32.70 18.91 18.20
CA GLY A 12 31.26 18.75 18.52
C GLY A 12 30.23 18.56 17.41
N GLY A 13 30.61 18.37 16.15
CA GLY A 13 29.73 18.36 14.96
C GLY A 13 29.74 17.04 14.18
N SER A 14 30.71 16.15 14.41
CA SER A 14 30.74 14.82 13.75
C SER A 14 29.53 13.93 14.10
N TRP A 15 28.98 14.06 15.31
CA TRP A 15 27.81 13.27 15.70
C TRP A 15 26.55 13.67 14.93
N VAL A 16 26.39 14.97 14.61
CA VAL A 16 25.27 15.47 13.80
C VAL A 16 25.34 14.91 12.39
N ALA A 17 26.54 14.84 11.82
CA ALA A 17 26.75 14.24 10.50
C ALA A 17 26.45 12.73 10.50
N MET A 18 26.88 11.99 11.53
CA MET A 18 26.56 10.56 11.66
C MET A 18 25.06 10.31 11.82
N VAL A 19 24.38 11.09 12.67
CA VAL A 19 22.92 10.99 12.83
C VAL A 19 22.20 11.35 11.53
N GLY A 20 22.62 12.41 10.83
CA GLY A 20 22.06 12.78 9.53
C GLY A 20 22.25 11.71 8.46
N LEU A 21 23.41 11.04 8.42
CA LEU A 21 23.68 9.92 7.53
C LEU A 21 22.77 8.73 7.85
N VAL A 22 22.66 8.36 9.13
CA VAL A 22 21.81 7.24 9.56
C VAL A 22 20.35 7.52 9.23
N LEU A 23 19.85 8.73 9.50
CA LEU A 23 18.47 9.10 9.20
C LEU A 23 18.16 9.11 7.70
N SER A 24 19.04 9.69 6.89
CA SER A 24 18.87 9.71 5.43
C SER A 24 18.92 8.30 4.84
N SER A 25 19.88 7.47 5.27
CA SER A 25 19.96 6.07 4.83
C SER A 25 18.73 5.25 5.27
N SER A 26 18.22 5.48 6.48
CA SER A 26 17.03 4.81 7.00
C SER A 26 15.77 5.21 6.24
N LEU A 27 15.66 6.48 5.84
CA LEU A 27 14.55 6.98 5.02
C LEU A 27 14.58 6.37 3.63
N VAL A 28 15.75 6.29 3.00
CA VAL A 28 15.92 5.61 1.71
C VAL A 28 15.57 4.13 1.83
N ALA A 29 16.06 3.45 2.86
CA ALA A 29 15.72 2.05 3.12
C ALA A 29 14.21 1.84 3.32
N PHE A 30 13.53 2.73 4.04
CA PHE A 30 12.09 2.69 4.25
C PHE A 30 11.31 2.80 2.93
N VAL A 31 11.75 3.67 2.01
CA VAL A 31 11.12 3.80 0.69
C VAL A 31 11.25 2.49 -0.10
N PHE A 32 12.43 1.87 -0.12
CA PHE A 32 12.62 0.58 -0.79
C PHE A 32 11.79 -0.53 -0.15
N GLN A 33 11.72 -0.60 1.17
CA GLN A 33 10.91 -1.59 1.88
C GLN A 33 9.41 -1.43 1.59
N THR A 34 8.94 -0.18 1.54
CA THR A 34 7.53 0.10 1.21
C THR A 34 7.22 -0.25 -0.23
N MET A 35 8.15 0.02 -1.15
CA MET A 35 8.01 -0.37 -2.55
C MET A 35 7.88 -1.89 -2.73
N ASP A 36 8.67 -2.66 -1.98
CA ASP A 36 8.62 -4.13 -1.96
C ASP A 36 7.25 -4.63 -1.49
N PHE A 37 6.78 -4.12 -0.34
CA PHE A 37 5.48 -4.48 0.23
C PHE A 37 4.30 -4.18 -0.71
N VAL A 38 4.34 -3.03 -1.40
CA VAL A 38 3.31 -2.67 -2.39
C VAL A 38 3.41 -3.56 -3.63
N GLY A 39 4.63 -3.95 -4.02
CA GLY A 39 4.88 -4.90 -5.10
C GLY A 39 4.23 -6.25 -4.81
N ASP A 40 4.52 -6.84 -3.65
CA ASP A 40 3.95 -8.12 -3.22
C ASP A 40 2.42 -8.09 -3.21
N ALA A 41 1.83 -7.03 -2.64
CA ALA A 41 0.37 -6.85 -2.62
C ALA A 41 -0.24 -6.66 -4.02
N SER A 42 0.57 -6.30 -5.03
CA SER A 42 0.12 -6.10 -6.41
C SER A 42 0.37 -7.31 -7.31
N GLU A 43 1.13 -8.31 -6.86
CA GLU A 43 1.44 -9.50 -7.65
C GLU A 43 0.19 -10.38 -7.84
N ASP A 44 -0.58 -10.56 -6.77
CA ASP A 44 -1.76 -11.42 -6.75
C ASP A 44 -3.02 -10.69 -6.24
N PRO A 45 -3.63 -9.79 -7.05
CA PRO A 45 -4.71 -8.89 -6.62
C PRO A 45 -6.08 -9.57 -6.42
N PHE A 46 -6.15 -10.92 -6.43
CA PHE A 46 -7.39 -11.69 -6.41
C PHE A 46 -7.40 -12.82 -5.37
N GLU A 47 -6.49 -12.80 -4.39
CA GLU A 47 -6.42 -13.81 -3.32
C GLU A 47 -7.38 -13.53 -2.15
N ALA A 48 -8.24 -12.51 -2.27
CA ALA A 48 -9.16 -12.05 -1.22
C ALA A 48 -8.42 -11.53 0.03
N GLY A 49 -7.28 -10.88 -0.18
CA GLY A 49 -6.62 -10.03 0.78
C GLY A 49 -7.38 -8.73 1.07
N MET A 50 -6.99 -8.03 2.13
CA MET A 50 -7.66 -6.80 2.58
C MET A 50 -7.54 -5.63 1.59
N ASN A 51 -6.49 -5.62 0.76
CA ASN A 51 -6.24 -4.60 -0.25
C ASN A 51 -6.55 -5.11 -1.69
N ASP A 52 -7.07 -6.34 -1.80
CA ASP A 52 -7.30 -6.98 -3.08
C ASP A 52 -8.61 -6.48 -3.71
N VAL A 53 -8.84 -6.87 -4.97
CA VAL A 53 -10.08 -6.52 -5.65
C VAL A 53 -11.22 -7.36 -5.06
N PRO A 54 -12.33 -6.72 -4.61
CA PRO A 54 -13.47 -7.44 -4.04
C PRO A 54 -14.29 -8.13 -5.13
N MET A 55 -13.82 -9.30 -5.56
CA MET A 55 -14.42 -10.04 -6.67
C MET A 55 -15.85 -10.48 -6.34
N ASN A 56 -16.15 -10.81 -5.09
CA ASN A 56 -17.50 -11.25 -4.71
C ASN A 56 -18.49 -10.09 -4.80
N ALA A 57 -18.12 -8.91 -4.30
CA ALA A 57 -18.95 -7.72 -4.43
C ALA A 57 -19.15 -7.29 -5.89
N LEU A 58 -18.12 -7.40 -6.74
CA LEU A 58 -18.25 -7.13 -8.17
C LEU A 58 -19.21 -8.12 -8.85
N CYS A 59 -19.04 -9.42 -8.62
CA CYS A 59 -19.95 -10.44 -9.14
C CYS A 59 -21.39 -10.22 -8.67
N ARG A 60 -21.59 -9.87 -7.40
CA ARG A 60 -22.91 -9.58 -6.86
C ARG A 60 -23.54 -8.34 -7.49
N THR A 61 -22.74 -7.32 -7.76
CA THR A 61 -23.21 -6.10 -8.45
C THR A 61 -23.63 -6.43 -9.88
N ILE A 62 -22.81 -7.19 -10.62
CA ILE A 62 -23.14 -7.65 -11.97
C ILE A 62 -24.40 -8.51 -11.97
N GLU A 63 -24.57 -9.40 -10.98
CA GLU A 63 -25.78 -10.21 -10.82
C GLU A 63 -27.02 -9.33 -10.66
N ILE A 64 -26.95 -8.30 -9.81
CA ILE A 64 -28.05 -7.34 -9.60
C ILE A 64 -28.36 -6.60 -10.91
N ASP A 65 -27.34 -6.09 -11.60
CA ASP A 65 -27.51 -5.36 -12.86
C ASP A 65 -28.18 -6.22 -13.94
N LEU A 66 -27.76 -7.49 -14.06
CA LEU A 66 -28.36 -8.43 -15.01
C LEU A 66 -29.82 -8.73 -14.68
N ARG A 67 -30.16 -8.94 -13.41
CA ARG A 67 -31.55 -9.17 -12.97
C ARG A 67 -32.44 -7.93 -13.17
N GLN A 68 -31.90 -6.74 -12.94
CA GLN A 68 -32.59 -5.48 -13.22
C GLN A 68 -32.89 -5.31 -14.71
N MET A 69 -31.95 -5.64 -15.58
CA MET A 69 -32.14 -5.61 -17.04
C MET A 69 -33.23 -6.59 -17.50
N LEU A 70 -33.42 -7.70 -16.78
CA LEU A 70 -34.46 -8.69 -17.03
C LEU A 70 -35.83 -8.31 -16.42
N GLY A 71 -35.92 -7.20 -15.70
CA GLY A 71 -37.16 -6.72 -15.07
C GLY A 71 -37.55 -7.46 -13.79
N GLU A 72 -36.61 -8.17 -13.17
CA GLU A 72 -36.85 -8.86 -11.89
C GLU A 72 -36.89 -7.87 -10.73
N THR A 73 -37.89 -8.00 -9.85
CA THR A 73 -38.05 -7.15 -8.66
C THR A 73 -37.42 -7.72 -7.40
N GLU A 74 -37.12 -9.03 -7.39
CA GLU A 74 -36.41 -9.69 -6.28
C GLU A 74 -34.90 -9.67 -6.54
N LEU A 75 -34.28 -8.54 -6.21
CA LEU A 75 -32.84 -8.36 -6.31
C LEU A 75 -32.15 -8.90 -5.05
N PRO A 76 -31.06 -9.66 -5.20
CA PRO A 76 -30.30 -10.09 -4.05
C PRO A 76 -29.59 -8.85 -3.43
N PRO A 77 -29.45 -8.76 -2.10
CA PRO A 77 -28.85 -7.58 -1.47
C PRO A 77 -27.39 -7.41 -1.89
N GLY A 78 -26.88 -6.19 -2.01
CA GLY A 78 -25.44 -5.96 -2.28
C GLY A 78 -24.56 -6.57 -1.18
N GLU A 79 -23.39 -7.09 -1.55
CA GLU A 79 -22.44 -7.61 -0.56
C GLU A 79 -22.07 -6.53 0.45
N GLN A 80 -22.04 -6.92 1.73
CA GLN A 80 -21.75 -6.01 2.83
C GLN A 80 -20.31 -6.21 3.30
N PRO A 81 -19.63 -5.13 3.73
CA PRO A 81 -18.29 -5.25 4.27
C PRO A 81 -18.29 -6.04 5.59
N VAL A 82 -17.31 -6.92 5.76
CA VAL A 82 -17.07 -7.68 6.98
C VAL A 82 -15.85 -7.09 7.67
N GLY A 83 -16.04 -6.44 8.83
CA GLY A 83 -14.94 -5.83 9.58
C GLY A 83 -14.24 -4.71 8.81
N ASP A 84 -15.01 -3.83 8.16
CA ASP A 84 -14.56 -2.71 7.33
C ASP A 84 -13.89 -3.07 5.99
N VAL A 85 -13.88 -4.36 5.63
CA VAL A 85 -13.32 -4.87 4.37
C VAL A 85 -14.42 -5.44 3.49
N LEU A 86 -14.46 -5.03 2.22
CA LEU A 86 -15.32 -5.62 1.20
C LEU A 86 -14.53 -6.68 0.44
N TYR A 87 -15.13 -7.85 0.22
CA TYR A 87 -14.52 -9.01 -0.45
C TYR A 87 -15.22 -9.35 -1.77
#